data_AF-A0A2E7LTE1-F1
#
_entry.id   AF-A0A2E7LTE1-F1
#
_cell.length_a   1.000
_cell.length_b   1.000
_cell.length_c   1.000
_cell.angle_alpha   90.00
_cell.angle_beta   90.00
_cell.angle_gamma   90.00
#
_symmetry.space_group_name_H-M   'P 1'
#
loop_
_entity.id
_entity.type
_entity.pdbx_description
1 polymer ?
#
loop_
_entity_poly.entity_id
_entity_poly.type
_entity_poly.pdbx_seq_one_letter_code
_entity_poly.pdbx_strand_id
1 'polypeptide(L)'
;MIEFKKNKGFKINRPYDIDNTPIYHADLEEGCLGKGNKNGTILISQDITDPEERESIVEHEKVHIDQVKRGDLDYDDDCVYWKGKCWPRSEMDEGNPNLPWEKEAYSKTDPFEKY
;
A
#
# COMPACT_ATOMS: atom_id res chain seq x y z
N MET A 1 3.36 -7.27 57.80
CA MET A 1 3.04 -7.49 56.37
C MET A 1 3.47 -6.23 55.63
N ILE A 2 4.41 -6.34 54.67
CA ILE A 2 4.89 -5.19 53.88
C ILE A 2 4.31 -5.36 52.47
N GLU A 3 3.54 -4.38 52.03
CA GLU A 3 2.89 -4.35 50.72
C GLU A 3 3.79 -3.60 49.73
N PHE A 4 4.33 -4.32 48.73
CA PHE A 4 5.15 -3.73 47.69
C PHE A 4 4.26 -3.12 46.59
N LYS A 5 4.17 -1.79 46.53
CA LYS A 5 3.55 -1.09 45.40
C LYS A 5 4.42 -1.26 44.14
N LYS A 6 3.88 -1.93 43.12
CA LYS A 6 4.45 -1.94 41.76
C LYS A 6 4.48 -0.51 41.21
N ASN A 7 5.66 0.08 41.10
CA ASN A 7 5.84 1.29 40.30
C ASN A 7 5.68 0.94 38.82
N LYS A 8 4.80 1.69 38.11
CA LYS A 8 4.68 1.60 36.65
C LYS A 8 5.99 2.06 36.03
N GLY A 9 6.76 1.13 35.47
CA GLY A 9 8.03 1.44 34.78
C GLY A 9 7.81 2.39 33.59
N PHE A 10 8.80 3.25 33.34
CA PHE A 10 8.83 4.13 32.17
C PHE A 10 8.80 3.31 30.88
N LYS A 11 7.85 3.62 29.99
CA LYS A 11 7.83 3.12 28.61
C LYS A 11 8.45 4.19 27.71
N ILE A 12 9.59 3.90 27.10
CA ILE A 12 10.18 4.75 26.05
C ILE A 12 9.61 4.28 24.72
N ASN A 13 8.87 5.15 24.03
CA ASN A 13 8.47 4.92 22.65
C ASN A 13 9.66 5.20 21.72
N ARG A 14 9.70 4.53 20.56
CA ARG A 14 10.74 4.76 19.56
C ARG A 14 10.74 6.24 19.13
N PRO A 15 11.93 6.88 18.97
CA PRO A 15 12.02 8.29 18.57
C PRO A 15 11.73 8.55 17.08
N TYR A 16 11.61 7.49 16.27
CA TYR A 16 11.34 7.57 14.83
C TYR A 16 10.36 6.48 14.42
N ASP A 17 9.56 6.73 13.39
CA ASP A 17 8.77 5.68 12.75
C ASP A 17 9.63 4.87 11.80
N ILE A 18 9.60 3.55 11.99
CA ILE A 18 10.30 2.61 11.12
C ILE A 18 9.24 1.96 10.23
N ASP A 19 9.36 2.21 8.93
CA ASP A 19 8.62 1.49 7.90
C ASP A 19 9.55 0.43 7.29
N ASN A 20 9.24 -0.84 7.54
CA ASN A 20 10.00 -1.99 7.03
C ASN A 20 9.34 -2.64 5.82
N THR A 21 8.44 -1.93 5.12
CA THR A 21 7.79 -2.43 3.91
C THR A 21 8.85 -2.76 2.86
N PRO A 22 9.02 -4.04 2.46
CA PRO A 22 10.03 -4.41 1.48
C PRO A 22 9.68 -3.85 0.10
N ILE A 23 10.65 -3.20 -0.54
CA ILE A 23 10.50 -2.62 -1.88
C ILE A 23 11.46 -3.35 -2.83
N TYR A 24 10.94 -3.88 -3.92
CA TYR A 24 11.71 -4.59 -4.95
C TYR A 24 11.53 -3.95 -6.32
N HIS A 25 12.55 -4.11 -7.15
CA HIS A 25 12.57 -3.69 -8.54
C HIS A 25 12.34 -4.89 -9.44
N ALA A 26 11.34 -4.83 -10.31
CA ALA A 26 10.93 -5.95 -11.15
C ALA A 26 10.42 -5.45 -12.50
N ASP A 27 10.48 -6.31 -13.51
CA ASP A 27 9.80 -6.06 -14.78
C ASP A 27 8.30 -6.27 -14.55
N LEU A 28 7.53 -5.20 -14.71
CA LEU A 28 6.09 -5.19 -14.54
C LEU A 28 5.38 -5.22 -15.91
N GLU A 29 4.09 -5.50 -15.89
CA GLU A 29 3.27 -5.48 -17.10
C GLU A 29 3.23 -4.08 -17.73
N GLU A 30 3.02 -4.01 -19.04
CA GLU A 30 3.00 -2.74 -19.78
C GLU A 30 1.92 -1.80 -19.22
N GLY A 31 2.33 -0.62 -18.76
CA GLY A 31 1.45 0.35 -18.09
C GLY A 31 1.36 0.23 -16.56
N CYS A 32 1.99 -0.78 -15.96
CA CYS A 32 2.04 -0.95 -14.50
C CYS A 32 3.38 -0.40 -13.96
N LEU A 33 3.33 0.74 -13.27
CA LEU A 33 4.51 1.39 -12.69
C LEU A 33 4.85 0.89 -11.28
N GLY A 34 3.84 0.45 -10.52
CA GLY A 34 3.95 -0.05 -9.16
C GLY A 34 2.90 -1.12 -8.85
N LYS A 35 3.20 -1.99 -7.87
CA LYS A 35 2.25 -3.01 -7.40
C LYS A 35 2.45 -3.35 -5.92
N GLY A 36 1.44 -3.08 -5.11
CA GLY A 36 1.31 -3.50 -3.71
C GLY A 36 0.80 -4.94 -3.59
N ASN A 37 1.66 -5.85 -3.13
CA ASN A 37 1.30 -7.25 -2.95
C ASN A 37 0.64 -7.51 -1.58
N LYS A 38 -0.26 -8.50 -1.53
CA LYS A 38 -0.94 -8.88 -0.28
C LYS A 38 -0.01 -9.29 0.87
N ASN A 39 1.16 -9.81 0.52
CA ASN A 39 2.19 -10.20 1.50
C ASN A 39 2.91 -8.99 2.12
N GLY A 40 2.54 -7.76 1.76
CA GLY A 40 3.10 -6.53 2.31
C GLY A 40 4.31 -5.99 1.53
N THR A 41 4.68 -6.57 0.39
CA THR A 41 5.80 -6.07 -0.43
C THR A 41 5.31 -5.12 -1.51
N ILE A 42 6.14 -4.15 -1.89
CA ILE A 42 5.90 -3.27 -3.04
C ILE A 42 6.86 -3.65 -4.16
N LEU A 43 6.34 -3.82 -5.37
CA LEU A 43 7.11 -3.92 -6.60
C LEU A 43 7.07 -2.58 -7.33
N ILE A 44 8.19 -2.17 -7.90
CA ILE A 44 8.32 -0.98 -8.74
C ILE A 44 8.96 -1.39 -10.06
N SER A 45 8.47 -0.81 -11.16
CA SER A 45 9.07 -1.01 -12.47
C SER A 45 10.55 -0.59 -12.48
N GLN A 46 11.38 -1.36 -13.19
CA GLN A 46 12.81 -1.03 -13.38
C GLN A 46 13.03 0.18 -14.28
N ASP A 47 12.01 0.58 -15.06
CA ASP A 47 12.11 1.69 -16.02
C ASP A 47 12.07 3.06 -15.34
N ILE A 48 11.66 3.12 -14.06
CA ILE A 48 11.56 4.36 -13.30
C ILE A 48 12.94 4.78 -12.81
N THR A 49 13.46 5.84 -13.41
CA THR A 49 14.78 6.40 -13.11
C THR A 49 14.72 7.63 -12.21
N ASP A 50 13.59 8.34 -12.19
CA ASP A 50 13.42 9.53 -11.37
C ASP A 50 13.13 9.17 -9.89
N PRO A 51 13.92 9.69 -8.93
CA PRO A 51 13.71 9.39 -7.52
C PRO A 51 12.39 9.92 -6.95
N GLU A 52 11.90 11.08 -7.41
CA GLU A 52 10.66 11.68 -6.89
C GLU A 52 9.44 10.90 -7.41
N GLU A 53 9.44 10.54 -8.68
CA GLU A 53 8.44 9.64 -9.28
C GLU A 53 8.39 8.30 -8.54
N ARG A 54 9.55 7.70 -8.29
CA ARG A 54 9.65 6.47 -7.51
C ARG A 54 9.06 6.61 -6.11
N GLU A 55 9.36 7.70 -5.42
CA GLU A 55 8.83 7.97 -4.08
C GLU A 55 7.31 8.13 -4.10
N SER A 56 6.77 8.88 -5.07
CA SER A 56 5.32 9.05 -5.27
C SER A 56 4.60 7.71 -5.49
N ILE A 57 5.17 6.84 -6.34
CA ILE A 57 4.61 5.50 -6.58
C ILE A 57 4.66 4.65 -5.31
N VAL A 58 5.76 4.70 -4.56
CA VAL A 58 5.87 3.98 -3.28
C VAL A 58 4.83 4.46 -2.28
N GLU A 59 4.58 5.77 -2.20
CA GLU A 59 3.53 6.31 -1.34
C GLU A 59 2.14 5.84 -1.75
N HIS A 60 1.86 5.78 -3.06
CA HIS A 60 0.59 5.23 -3.60
C HIS A 60 0.41 3.76 -3.22
N GLU A 61 1.42 2.93 -3.50
CA GLU A 61 1.37 1.51 -3.18
C GLU A 61 1.28 1.24 -1.67
N LYS A 62 1.87 2.10 -0.83
CA LYS A 62 1.70 2.00 0.64
C LYS A 62 0.24 2.19 1.06
N VAL A 63 -0.55 2.98 0.35
CA VAL A 63 -2.00 3.07 0.62
C VAL A 63 -2.68 1.74 0.31
N HIS A 64 -2.33 1.07 -0.79
CA HIS A 64 -2.85 -0.27 -1.08
C HIS A 64 -2.40 -1.30 -0.04
N ILE A 65 -1.16 -1.24 0.44
CA ILE A 65 -0.70 -2.09 1.54
C ILE A 65 -1.50 -1.84 2.83
N ASP A 66 -1.82 -0.59 3.16
CA ASP A 66 -2.70 -0.25 4.28
C ASP A 66 -4.13 -0.81 4.08
N GLN A 67 -4.68 -0.63 2.88
CA GLN A 67 -6.00 -1.17 2.50
C GLN A 67 -6.07 -2.70 2.64
N VAL A 68 -5.00 -3.41 2.29
CA VAL A 68 -4.89 -4.85 2.53
C VAL A 68 -4.78 -5.16 4.02
N LYS A 69 -3.90 -4.46 4.75
CA LYS A 69 -3.68 -4.70 6.19
C LYS A 69 -4.95 -4.52 7.03
N ARG A 70 -5.80 -3.55 6.66
CA ARG A 70 -7.08 -3.30 7.33
C ARG A 70 -8.22 -4.23 6.85
N GLY A 71 -7.98 -5.01 5.79
CA GLY A 71 -8.96 -5.94 5.22
C GLY A 71 -10.00 -5.30 4.30
N ASP A 72 -9.76 -4.07 3.83
CA ASP A 72 -10.65 -3.40 2.88
C ASP A 72 -10.37 -3.82 1.44
N LEU A 73 -9.10 -4.09 1.09
CA LEU A 73 -8.70 -4.53 -0.23
C LEU A 73 -8.17 -5.97 -0.17
N ASP A 74 -8.68 -6.82 -1.04
CA ASP A 74 -8.16 -8.16 -1.32
C ASP A 74 -8.35 -8.46 -2.81
N TYR A 75 -7.76 -9.52 -3.36
CA TYR A 75 -7.93 -9.86 -4.78
C TYR A 75 -7.53 -11.30 -5.10
N ASP A 76 -8.10 -11.94 -6.08
CA ASP A 76 -7.57 -13.19 -6.62
C ASP A 76 -7.41 -13.08 -8.14
N ASP A 77 -7.32 -14.22 -8.81
CA ASP A 77 -7.17 -14.26 -10.26
C ASP A 77 -8.43 -13.73 -10.97
N ASP A 78 -9.61 -13.74 -10.32
CA ASP A 78 -10.90 -13.44 -10.93
C ASP A 78 -11.52 -12.12 -10.43
N CYS A 79 -11.34 -11.78 -9.15
CA CYS A 79 -12.00 -10.66 -8.47
C CYS A 79 -11.00 -9.75 -7.75
N VAL A 80 -11.29 -8.44 -7.74
CA VAL A 80 -10.81 -7.54 -6.68
C VAL A 80 -11.92 -7.35 -5.66
N TYR A 81 -11.61 -7.56 -4.38
CA TYR A 81 -12.54 -7.41 -3.28
C TYR A 81 -12.32 -6.06 -2.61
N TRP A 82 -13.36 -5.23 -2.61
CA TRP A 82 -13.36 -3.96 -1.90
C TRP A 82 -14.44 -3.94 -0.84
N LYS A 83 -14.05 -3.87 0.44
CA LYS A 83 -14.93 -3.88 1.62
C LYS A 83 -15.95 -5.03 1.57
N GLY A 84 -15.48 -6.21 1.15
CA GLY A 84 -16.29 -7.43 1.02
C GLY A 84 -17.12 -7.55 -0.27
N LYS A 85 -17.07 -6.58 -1.19
CA LYS A 85 -17.72 -6.66 -2.50
C LYS A 85 -16.72 -7.13 -3.56
N CYS A 86 -17.02 -8.20 -4.31
CA CYS A 86 -16.24 -8.55 -5.51
C CYS A 86 -16.52 -7.57 -6.67
N TRP A 87 -15.44 -7.19 -7.34
CA TRP A 87 -15.36 -6.50 -8.60
C TRP A 87 -14.65 -7.43 -9.60
N PRO A 88 -15.36 -8.03 -10.56
CA PRO A 88 -14.75 -8.96 -11.50
C PRO A 88 -13.68 -8.25 -12.35
N ARG A 89 -12.49 -8.83 -12.43
CA ARG A 89 -11.38 -8.28 -13.23
C ARG A 89 -11.72 -8.24 -14.72
N SER A 90 -12.59 -9.14 -15.18
CA SER A 90 -13.10 -9.15 -16.56
C SER A 90 -14.05 -7.98 -16.89
N GLU A 91 -14.56 -7.27 -15.89
CA GLU A 91 -15.54 -6.18 -16.05
C GLU A 91 -14.98 -4.80 -15.72
N MET A 92 -13.68 -4.70 -15.45
CA MET A 92 -13.02 -3.44 -15.09
C MET A 92 -11.64 -3.33 -15.71
N ASP A 93 -11.14 -2.10 -15.76
CA ASP A 93 -9.77 -1.79 -16.14
C ASP A 93 -8.92 -1.62 -14.89
N GLU A 94 -7.93 -2.49 -14.68
CA GLU A 94 -7.10 -2.47 -13.47
C GLU A 94 -6.28 -1.18 -13.41
N GLY A 95 -6.18 -0.59 -12.21
CA GLY A 95 -5.52 0.70 -12.01
C GLY A 95 -6.34 1.93 -12.40
N ASN A 96 -7.59 1.78 -12.88
CA ASN A 96 -8.43 2.92 -13.20
C ASN A 96 -8.68 3.81 -11.97
N PRO A 97 -8.36 5.12 -12.00
CA PRO A 97 -8.40 6.01 -10.84
C PRO A 97 -9.81 6.22 -10.26
N ASN A 98 -10.86 5.82 -10.98
CA ASN A 98 -12.23 5.87 -10.51
C ASN A 98 -12.64 4.65 -9.68
N LEU A 99 -11.82 3.60 -9.65
CA LEU A 99 -12.06 2.44 -8.81
C LEU A 99 -11.97 2.86 -7.34
N PRO A 100 -12.81 2.31 -6.45
CA PRO A 100 -12.89 2.80 -5.06
C PRO A 100 -11.57 2.78 -4.29
N TRP A 101 -10.74 1.76 -4.50
CA TRP A 101 -9.43 1.62 -3.85
C TRP A 101 -8.37 2.56 -4.44
N GLU A 102 -8.34 2.70 -5.77
CA GLU A 102 -7.49 3.66 -6.49
C GLU A 102 -7.85 5.10 -6.09
N LYS A 103 -9.14 5.43 -6.07
CA LYS A 103 -9.63 6.76 -5.69
C LYS A 103 -9.20 7.14 -4.29
N GLU A 104 -9.19 6.19 -3.35
CA GLU A 104 -8.66 6.44 -2.02
C GLU A 104 -7.15 6.65 -2.04
N ALA A 105 -6.40 5.84 -2.79
CA ALA A 105 -4.95 5.98 -2.93
C ALA A 105 -4.58 7.37 -3.48
N TYR A 106 -5.11 7.75 -4.65
CA TYR A 106 -4.90 9.07 -5.26
C TYR A 106 -5.41 10.25 -4.41
N SER A 107 -6.34 10.04 -3.49
CA SER A 107 -6.77 11.11 -2.58
C SER A 107 -5.75 11.43 -1.48
N LYS A 108 -4.80 10.51 -1.25
CA LYS A 108 -3.75 10.63 -0.22
C LYS A 108 -2.37 10.88 -0.82
N THR A 109 -2.23 10.79 -2.14
CA THR A 109 -0.98 10.91 -2.89
C THR A 109 -1.10 11.90 -4.04
N ASP A 110 -0.03 12.09 -4.81
CA ASP A 110 -0.05 12.94 -6.01
C ASP A 110 -1.01 12.35 -7.08
N PRO A 111 -1.73 13.20 -7.84
CA PRO A 111 -2.65 12.74 -8.88
C PRO A 111 -1.91 12.02 -10.03
N PHE A 112 -2.51 10.94 -10.52
CA PHE A 112 -2.02 10.10 -11.63
C PHE A 112 -1.53 10.90 -12.85
N GLU A 113 -2.19 12.02 -13.17
CA GLU A 113 -1.90 12.83 -14.38
C GLU A 113 -0.55 13.55 -14.39
N LYS A 114 0.25 13.43 -13.33
CA LYS A 114 1.59 14.04 -13.28
C LYS A 114 2.62 13.25 -14.13
N TYR A 115 2.35 12.00 -14.49
CA TYR A 115 3.30 11.10 -15.16
C TYR A 115 2.68 10.39 -16.37
#